data_AF-A0A7S2NA12-F1
#
_entry.id   AF-A0A7S2NA12-F1
#
_cell.length_a   1.000
_cell.length_b   1.000
_cell.length_c   1.000
_cell.angle_alpha   90.00
_cell.angle_beta   90.00
_cell.angle_gamma   90.00
#
_symmetry.space_group_name_H-M   'P 1'
#
loop_
_entity.id
_entity.type
_entity.pdbx_description
1 polymer ?
#
loop_
_entity_poly.entity_id
_entity_poly.type
_entity_poly.pdbx_seq_one_letter_code
_entity_poly.pdbx_strand_id
1 'polypeptide(L)'
;RATLGSAYVEFKKLEEARDVLYKAVDMLERSSSLGAKEQVLFGACFAHLGRLEWTAGAAEDALRCSEMQAELFERFLPELLDGADDQEVHATVMATALSFRGLCESRMERYEKAIECLRKAEECVEKHKAINKDALAISRNIAERLEQAEHAARLQGIREDYAAKGGPIPA
;
A
#
# COMPACT_ATOMS: atom_id res chain seq x y z
N ARG A 1 -10.95 24.38 -2.22
CA ARG A 1 -10.31 24.98 -1.02
C ARG A 1 -11.06 24.46 0.20
N ALA A 2 -10.46 23.56 0.97
CA ALA A 2 -11.01 23.15 2.26
C ALA A 2 -10.92 24.34 3.24
N THR A 3 -11.98 24.57 4.02
CA THR A 3 -11.93 25.53 5.13
C THR A 3 -11.30 24.86 6.34
N LEU A 4 -10.73 25.63 7.27
CA LEU A 4 -10.14 25.11 8.50
C LEU A 4 -11.15 24.23 9.28
N GLY A 5 -12.43 24.61 9.30
CA GLY A 5 -13.50 23.80 9.90
C GLY A 5 -13.71 22.44 9.22
N SER A 6 -13.66 22.40 7.88
CA SER A 6 -13.74 21.14 7.13
C SER A 6 -12.56 20.22 7.43
N ALA A 7 -11.35 20.79 7.53
CA ALA A 7 -10.14 20.04 7.89
C ALA A 7 -10.24 19.47 9.32
N TYR A 8 -10.68 20.26 10.30
CA TYR A 8 -10.88 19.76 11.67
C TYR A 8 -11.90 18.63 11.76
N VAL A 9 -13.00 18.73 11.01
CA VAL A 9 -14.01 17.67 10.95
C VAL A 9 -13.44 16.40 10.31
N GLU A 10 -12.63 16.55 9.26
CA GLU A 10 -11.95 15.43 8.61
C GLU A 10 -10.95 14.76 9.57
N PHE A 11 -10.07 15.52 10.22
CA PHE A 11 -9.13 14.99 11.22
C PHE A 11 -9.83 14.24 12.34
N LYS A 12 -10.90 14.81 12.90
CA LYS A 12 -11.66 14.14 13.96
C LYS A 12 -12.23 12.79 13.50
N LYS A 13 -12.73 12.72 12.26
CA LYS A 13 -13.22 11.45 11.69
C LYS A 13 -12.10 10.45 11.42
N LEU A 14 -10.91 10.91 11.05
CA LEU A 14 -9.74 10.05 10.86
C LEU A 14 -9.30 9.44 12.20
N GLU A 15 -9.26 10.23 13.28
CA GLU A 15 -8.94 9.76 14.63
C GLU A 15 -9.97 8.74 15.13
N GLU A 16 -11.26 9.03 14.99
CA GLU A 16 -12.33 8.08 15.35
C GLU A 16 -12.24 6.77 14.56
N ALA A 17 -11.97 6.85 13.24
CA ALA A 17 -11.80 5.67 12.40
C ALA A 17 -10.57 4.85 12.82
N ARG A 18 -9.46 5.52 13.15
CA ARG A 18 -8.23 4.89 13.65
C ARG A 18 -8.49 4.14 14.96
N ASP A 19 -9.18 4.75 15.91
CA ASP A 19 -9.52 4.13 17.20
C ASP A 19 -10.38 2.87 17.02
N VAL A 20 -11.38 2.92 16.12
CA VAL A 20 -12.23 1.77 15.82
C VAL A 20 -11.42 0.62 15.22
N LEU A 21 -10.51 0.92 14.29
CA LEU A 21 -9.68 -0.08 13.65
C LEU A 21 -8.66 -0.69 14.61
N TYR A 22 -8.02 0.10 15.48
CA TYR A 22 -7.12 -0.45 16.51
C TYR A 22 -7.85 -1.35 17.51
N LYS A 23 -9.09 -1.02 17.88
CA LYS A 23 -9.91 -1.91 18.71
C LYS A 23 -10.25 -3.21 17.98
N ALA A 24 -10.55 -3.14 16.68
CA ALA A 24 -10.79 -4.34 15.88
C ALA A 24 -9.53 -5.23 15.81
N VAL A 25 -8.35 -4.62 15.62
CA VAL A 25 -7.04 -5.30 15.66
C VAL A 25 -6.82 -5.98 17.01
N ASP A 26 -6.94 -5.25 18.13
CA ASP A 26 -6.76 -5.79 19.49
C ASP A 26 -7.76 -6.92 19.82
N MET A 27 -9.01 -6.81 19.36
CA MET A 27 -10.01 -7.88 19.52
C MET A 27 -9.64 -9.14 18.74
N LEU A 28 -9.12 -8.99 17.52
CA LEU A 28 -8.69 -10.12 16.69
C LEU A 28 -7.43 -10.78 17.27
N GLU A 29 -6.43 -10.01 17.70
CA GLU A 29 -5.19 -10.54 18.32
C GLU A 29 -5.43 -11.36 19.59
N ARG A 30 -6.44 -10.97 20.39
CA ARG A 30 -6.80 -11.69 21.62
C ARG A 30 -7.57 -12.99 21.37
N SER A 31 -7.95 -13.28 20.13
CA SER A 31 -8.60 -14.54 19.79
C SER A 31 -7.57 -15.66 19.71
N SER A 32 -7.75 -16.70 20.52
CA SER A 32 -6.81 -17.82 20.65
C SER A 32 -6.71 -18.73 19.41
N SER A 33 -7.58 -18.54 18.41
CA SER A 33 -7.52 -19.23 17.12
C SER A 33 -8.30 -18.45 16.06
N LEU A 34 -7.61 -17.61 15.30
CA LEU A 34 -8.21 -17.00 14.11
C LEU A 34 -8.16 -17.99 12.95
N GLY A 35 -9.32 -18.27 12.35
CA GLY A 35 -9.38 -18.97 11.07
C GLY A 35 -8.95 -18.05 9.92
N ALA A 36 -8.81 -18.61 8.72
CA ALA A 36 -8.41 -17.85 7.54
C ALA A 36 -9.31 -16.63 7.28
N LYS A 37 -10.62 -16.75 7.55
CA LYS A 37 -11.58 -15.64 7.40
C LYS A 37 -11.26 -14.48 8.32
N GLU A 38 -11.02 -14.75 9.60
CA GLU A 38 -10.71 -13.69 10.55
C GLU A 38 -9.33 -13.07 10.27
N GLN A 39 -8.36 -13.87 9.80
CA GLN A 39 -7.05 -13.36 9.39
C GLN A 39 -7.13 -12.44 8.17
N VAL A 40 -7.99 -12.76 7.19
CA VAL A 40 -8.25 -11.87 6.05
C VAL A 40 -8.96 -10.59 6.50
N LEU A 41 -9.91 -10.66 7.43
CA LEU A 41 -10.51 -9.45 8.02
C LEU A 41 -9.48 -8.60 8.76
N PHE A 42 -8.51 -9.25 9.43
CA PHE A 42 -7.42 -8.58 10.09
C PHE A 42 -6.52 -7.84 9.08
N GLY A 43 -6.19 -8.47 7.95
CA GLY A 43 -5.48 -7.85 6.84
C GLY A 43 -6.22 -6.64 6.26
N ALA A 44 -7.55 -6.72 6.14
CA ALA A 44 -8.37 -5.59 5.70
C ALA A 44 -8.34 -4.41 6.70
N CYS A 45 -8.30 -4.68 8.01
CA CYS A 45 -8.13 -3.64 9.02
C CYS A 45 -6.80 -2.90 8.84
N PHE A 46 -5.71 -3.64 8.62
CA PHE A 46 -4.40 -3.04 8.32
C PHE A 46 -4.39 -2.25 7.01
N ALA A 47 -5.11 -2.69 5.98
CA ALA A 47 -5.26 -1.92 4.75
C ALA A 47 -5.88 -0.53 5.00
N HIS A 48 -6.90 -0.47 5.86
CA HIS A 48 -7.55 0.78 6.22
C HIS A 48 -6.69 1.64 7.15
N LEU A 49 -6.05 1.04 8.17
CA LEU A 49 -5.10 1.74 9.05
C LEU A 49 -3.96 2.35 8.24
N GLY A 50 -3.36 1.59 7.32
CA GLY A 50 -2.26 2.07 6.48
C GLY A 50 -2.64 3.32 5.70
N ARG A 51 -3.87 3.37 5.14
CA ARG A 51 -4.38 4.58 4.44
C ARG A 51 -4.59 5.76 5.37
N LEU A 52 -5.05 5.53 6.61
CA LEU A 52 -5.19 6.58 7.62
C LEU A 52 -3.82 7.14 8.02
N GLU A 53 -2.83 6.28 8.28
CA GLU A 53 -1.46 6.69 8.60
C GLU A 53 -0.81 7.45 7.45
N TRP A 54 -1.01 6.99 6.22
CA TRP A 54 -0.53 7.68 5.02
C TRP A 54 -1.11 9.10 4.91
N THR A 55 -2.41 9.25 5.19
CA THR A 55 -3.11 10.53 5.16
C THR A 55 -2.62 11.45 6.28
N ALA A 56 -2.32 10.90 7.45
CA ALA A 56 -1.70 11.62 8.57
C ALA A 56 -0.22 11.96 8.33
N GLY A 57 0.40 11.40 7.28
CA GLY A 57 1.81 11.63 6.94
C GLY A 57 2.80 10.73 7.70
N ALA A 58 2.32 9.73 8.44
CA ALA A 58 3.14 8.73 9.12
C ALA A 58 3.51 7.60 8.14
N ALA A 59 4.52 7.84 7.30
CA ALA A 59 4.89 6.93 6.20
C ALA A 59 5.38 5.56 6.71
N GLU A 60 6.14 5.53 7.80
CA GLU A 60 6.62 4.29 8.42
C GLU A 60 5.48 3.45 8.98
N ASP A 61 4.48 4.08 9.61
CA ASP A 61 3.33 3.37 10.16
C ASP A 61 2.42 2.84 9.05
N ALA A 62 2.26 3.63 7.98
CA ALA A 62 1.60 3.18 6.75
C ALA A 62 2.30 1.97 6.12
N LEU A 63 3.63 1.98 6.08
CA LEU A 63 4.44 0.86 5.59
C LEU A 63 4.20 -0.40 6.42
N ARG A 64 4.31 -0.32 7.76
CA ARG A 64 4.09 -1.46 8.66
C ARG A 64 2.71 -2.07 8.45
N CYS A 65 1.68 -1.23 8.31
CA CYS A 65 0.33 -1.69 8.02
C CYS A 65 0.25 -2.38 6.65
N SER A 66 0.89 -1.83 5.62
CA SER A 66 0.90 -2.43 4.27
C SER A 66 1.62 -3.79 4.23
N GLU A 67 2.67 -3.96 5.02
CA GLU A 67 3.41 -5.23 5.14
C GLU A 67 2.54 -6.29 5.80
N MET A 68 1.89 -5.94 6.92
CA MET A 68 0.98 -6.85 7.62
C MET A 68 -0.24 -7.20 6.77
N GLN A 69 -0.81 -6.23 6.04
CA GLN A 69 -1.87 -6.48 5.08
C GLN A 69 -1.45 -7.51 4.02
N ALA A 70 -0.28 -7.32 3.41
CA ALA A 70 0.21 -8.19 2.35
C ALA A 70 0.48 -9.61 2.87
N GLU A 71 1.12 -9.74 4.04
CA GLU A 71 1.39 -11.04 4.68
C GLU A 71 0.11 -11.83 4.96
N LEU A 72 -0.90 -11.17 5.54
CA LEU A 72 -2.16 -11.81 5.89
C LEU A 72 -2.95 -12.24 4.64
N PHE A 73 -2.98 -11.40 3.60
CA PHE A 73 -3.64 -11.76 2.36
C PHE A 73 -2.91 -12.87 1.60
N GLU A 74 -1.59 -12.78 1.46
CA GLU A 74 -0.80 -13.82 0.79
C GLU A 74 -0.99 -15.20 1.43
N ARG A 75 -1.04 -15.22 2.76
CA ARG A 75 -1.13 -16.47 3.52
C ARG A 75 -2.53 -17.06 3.58
N PHE A 76 -3.55 -16.24 3.85
CA PHE A 76 -4.87 -16.75 4.24
C PHE A 76 -5.96 -16.54 3.19
N LEU A 77 -5.79 -15.58 2.29
CA LEU A 77 -6.78 -15.35 1.23
C LEU A 77 -6.94 -16.57 0.31
N PRO A 78 -5.88 -17.29 -0.10
CA PRO A 78 -6.03 -18.49 -0.93
C PRO A 78 -6.89 -19.59 -0.31
N GLU A 79 -6.98 -19.68 1.02
CA GLU A 79 -7.82 -20.69 1.70
C GLU A 79 -9.33 -20.40 1.58
N LEU A 80 -9.70 -19.16 1.26
CA LEU A 80 -11.08 -18.71 1.15
C LEU A 80 -11.58 -18.67 -0.31
N LEU A 81 -10.71 -19.03 -1.25
CA LEU A 81 -10.86 -18.81 -2.66
C LEU A 81 -10.88 -20.18 -3.38
N ASP A 82 -12.00 -20.51 -4.03
CA ASP A 82 -12.20 -21.74 -4.80
C ASP A 82 -12.75 -21.40 -6.19
N GLY A 83 -11.84 -21.22 -7.15
CA GLY A 83 -12.19 -21.02 -8.56
C GLY A 83 -11.29 -20.03 -9.31
N ALA A 84 -11.55 -19.88 -10.61
CA ALA A 84 -10.80 -18.96 -11.46
C ALA A 84 -11.11 -17.47 -11.18
N ASP A 85 -12.38 -17.14 -10.91
CA ASP A 85 -12.79 -15.78 -10.50
C ASP A 85 -12.14 -15.37 -9.17
N ASP A 86 -11.93 -16.35 -8.30
CA ASP A 86 -11.29 -16.15 -7.01
C ASP A 86 -9.77 -15.89 -7.13
N GLN A 87 -9.10 -16.47 -8.14
CA GLN A 87 -7.71 -16.13 -8.45
C GLN A 87 -7.54 -14.67 -8.89
N GLU A 88 -8.53 -14.11 -9.59
CA GLU A 88 -8.54 -12.70 -9.98
C GLU A 88 -8.73 -11.78 -8.76
N VAL A 89 -9.61 -12.14 -7.83
CA VAL A 89 -9.77 -11.43 -6.55
C VAL A 89 -8.44 -11.43 -5.79
N HIS A 90 -7.78 -12.59 -5.69
CA HIS A 90 -6.46 -12.66 -5.06
C HIS A 90 -5.44 -11.73 -5.72
N ALA A 91 -5.34 -11.78 -7.06
CA ALA A 91 -4.42 -10.96 -7.83
C ALA A 91 -4.64 -9.45 -7.62
N THR A 92 -5.89 -8.99 -7.68
CA THR A 92 -6.23 -7.57 -7.51
C THR A 92 -6.00 -7.08 -6.08
N VAL A 93 -6.30 -7.91 -5.07
CA VAL A 93 -6.01 -7.60 -3.65
C VAL A 93 -4.51 -7.50 -3.41
N MET A 94 -3.72 -8.46 -3.90
CA MET A 94 -2.26 -8.45 -3.74
C MET A 94 -1.61 -7.29 -4.48
N ALA A 95 -2.04 -7.01 -5.72
CA ALA A 95 -1.55 -5.85 -6.47
C ALA A 95 -1.85 -4.53 -5.75
N THR A 96 -3.04 -4.40 -5.15
CA THR A 96 -3.39 -3.22 -4.35
C THR A 96 -2.47 -3.06 -3.14
N ALA A 97 -2.25 -4.14 -2.37
CA ALA A 97 -1.39 -4.13 -1.19
C ALA A 97 0.07 -3.77 -1.55
N LEU A 98 0.63 -4.43 -2.56
CA LEU A 98 2.00 -4.20 -3.03
C LEU A 98 2.18 -2.80 -3.62
N SER A 99 1.19 -2.31 -4.39
CA SER A 99 1.25 -0.94 -4.93
C SER A 99 1.21 0.13 -3.84
N PHE A 100 0.47 -0.11 -2.75
CA PHE A 100 0.42 0.79 -1.61
C PHE A 100 1.71 0.75 -0.78
N ARG A 101 2.32 -0.43 -0.62
CA ARG A 101 3.66 -0.56 -0.05
C ARG A 101 4.69 0.22 -0.89
N GLY A 102 4.63 0.09 -2.21
CA GLY A 102 5.48 0.85 -3.13
C GLY A 102 5.35 2.37 -2.96
N LEU A 103 4.12 2.87 -2.76
CA LEU A 103 3.90 4.28 -2.42
C LEU A 103 4.56 4.69 -1.10
N CYS A 104 4.44 3.84 -0.07
CA CYS A 104 5.08 4.08 1.23
C CYS A 104 6.60 4.20 1.08
N GLU A 105 7.23 3.25 0.38
CA GLU A 105 8.67 3.28 0.10
C GLU A 105 9.09 4.52 -0.71
N SER A 106 8.34 4.89 -1.75
CA SER A 106 8.60 6.12 -2.52
C SER A 106 8.52 7.38 -1.66
N ARG A 107 7.58 7.45 -0.71
CA ARG A 107 7.45 8.61 0.19
C ARG A 107 8.61 8.74 1.17
N MET A 108 9.30 7.65 1.46
CA MET A 108 10.54 7.63 2.25
C MET A 108 11.80 7.71 1.38
N GLU A 109 11.66 8.08 0.10
CA GLU A 109 12.76 8.18 -0.88
C GLU A 109 13.52 6.86 -1.11
N ARG A 110 12.90 5.71 -0.85
CA ARG A 110 13.47 4.38 -1.07
C ARG A 110 13.03 3.83 -2.42
N TYR A 111 13.42 4.51 -3.49
CA TYR A 111 12.84 4.29 -4.80
C TYR A 111 13.11 2.89 -5.39
N GLU A 112 14.26 2.27 -5.10
CA GLU A 112 14.58 0.91 -5.56
C GLU A 112 13.58 -0.11 -5.00
N LYS A 113 13.26 0.00 -3.70
CA LYS A 113 12.26 -0.86 -3.04
C LYS A 113 10.85 -0.56 -3.54
N ALA A 114 10.54 0.71 -3.78
CA ALA A 114 9.27 1.09 -4.37
C ALA A 114 9.06 0.45 -5.75
N ILE A 115 10.07 0.52 -6.61
CA ILE A 115 10.09 -0.10 -7.94
C ILE A 115 9.92 -1.62 -7.83
N GLU A 116 10.62 -2.28 -6.90
CA GLU A 116 10.47 -3.72 -6.68
C GLU A 116 9.02 -4.09 -6.31
N CYS A 117 8.41 -3.36 -5.37
CA CYS A 117 7.03 -3.60 -4.97
C CYS A 117 6.04 -3.35 -6.11
N LEU A 118 6.23 -2.29 -6.88
CA LEU A 118 5.37 -1.93 -7.99
C LEU A 118 5.45 -2.94 -9.14
N ARG A 119 6.64 -3.49 -9.44
CA ARG A 119 6.79 -4.56 -10.43
C ARG A 119 6.11 -5.85 -9.99
N LYS A 120 6.27 -6.25 -8.72
CA LYS A 120 5.51 -7.39 -8.16
C LYS A 120 4.00 -7.17 -8.24
N ALA A 121 3.55 -5.94 -7.98
CA ALA A 121 2.13 -5.59 -8.11
C ALA A 121 1.63 -5.70 -9.56
N GLU A 122 2.44 -5.27 -10.54
CA GLU A 122 2.13 -5.40 -11.98
C GLU A 122 2.01 -6.86 -12.39
N GLU A 123 2.95 -7.71 -11.96
CA GLU A 123 2.94 -9.16 -12.22
C GLU A 123 1.64 -9.84 -11.75
N CYS A 124 1.08 -9.40 -10.61
CA CYS A 124 -0.19 -9.94 -10.11
C CYS A 124 -1.35 -9.71 -11.10
N VAL A 125 -1.49 -8.50 -11.66
CA VAL A 125 -2.65 -8.14 -12.49
C VAL A 125 -2.43 -8.34 -13.99
N GLU A 126 -1.21 -8.65 -14.42
CA GLU A 126 -0.84 -8.72 -15.84
C GLU A 126 -1.73 -9.67 -16.65
N LYS A 127 -2.05 -10.84 -16.08
CA LYS A 127 -2.88 -11.86 -16.75
C LYS A 127 -4.37 -11.49 -16.78
N HIS A 128 -4.80 -10.55 -15.95
CA HIS A 128 -6.22 -10.22 -15.74
C HIS A 128 -6.61 -8.89 -16.39
N LYS A 129 -5.65 -8.00 -16.68
CA LYS A 129 -5.93 -6.64 -17.21
C LYS A 129 -6.67 -6.60 -18.56
N ALA A 130 -6.62 -7.68 -19.34
CA ALA A 130 -7.31 -7.76 -20.63
C ALA A 130 -8.81 -8.07 -20.50
N ILE A 131 -9.22 -8.70 -19.41
CA ILE A 131 -10.57 -9.23 -19.21
C ILE A 131 -11.31 -8.55 -18.05
N ASN A 132 -10.58 -8.00 -17.06
CA ASN A 132 -11.15 -7.33 -15.91
C ASN A 132 -10.80 -5.82 -15.90
N LYS A 133 -11.83 -4.98 -15.73
CA LYS A 133 -11.70 -3.51 -15.74
C LYS A 133 -10.98 -2.95 -14.51
N ASP A 134 -11.13 -3.59 -13.36
CA ASP A 134 -10.47 -3.20 -12.11
C ASP A 134 -8.98 -3.55 -12.15
N ALA A 135 -8.63 -4.74 -12.63
CA ALA A 135 -7.25 -5.14 -12.90
C ALA A 135 -6.57 -4.18 -13.89
N LEU A 136 -7.29 -3.74 -14.93
CA LEU A 136 -6.80 -2.73 -15.87
C LEU A 136 -6.58 -1.36 -15.20
N ALA A 137 -7.52 -0.92 -14.36
CA ALA A 137 -7.40 0.35 -13.63
C ALA A 137 -6.21 0.32 -12.66
N ILE A 138 -6.06 -0.80 -11.92
CA ILE A 138 -4.93 -1.03 -11.01
C ILE A 138 -3.61 -1.03 -11.80
N SER A 139 -3.53 -1.76 -12.92
CA SER A 139 -2.33 -1.80 -13.77
C SER A 139 -1.92 -0.42 -14.29
N ARG A 140 -2.87 0.41 -14.76
CA ARG A 140 -2.58 1.80 -15.18
C ARG A 140 -2.03 2.64 -14.03
N ASN A 141 -2.60 2.49 -12.84
CA ASN A 141 -2.15 3.24 -11.68
C ASN A 141 -0.75 2.78 -11.19
N ILE A 142 -0.46 1.47 -11.28
CA ILE A 142 0.88 0.93 -11.01
C ILE A 142 1.89 1.48 -12.02
N ALA A 143 1.56 1.49 -13.31
CA ALA A 143 2.45 2.01 -14.35
C ALA A 143 2.80 3.48 -14.14
N GLU A 144 1.82 4.33 -13.82
CA GLU A 144 2.04 5.74 -13.49
C GLU A 144 2.99 5.90 -12.30
N ARG A 145 2.76 5.13 -11.23
CA ARG A 145 3.61 5.15 -10.03
C ARG A 145 5.02 4.64 -10.30
N LEU A 146 5.16 3.62 -11.16
CA LEU A 146 6.45 3.06 -11.54
C LEU A 146 7.26 4.09 -12.31
N GLU A 147 6.65 4.78 -13.27
CA GLU A 147 7.30 5.87 -14.02
C GLU A 147 7.76 6.99 -13.07
N GLN A 148 6.91 7.39 -12.12
CA GLN A 148 7.25 8.39 -11.11
C GLN A 148 8.42 7.95 -10.23
N ALA A 149 8.42 6.70 -9.73
CA ALA A 149 9.48 6.16 -8.90
C ALA A 149 10.81 6.03 -9.68
N GLU A 150 10.78 5.55 -10.93
CA GLU A 150 11.96 5.46 -11.78
C GLU A 150 12.52 6.85 -12.14
N HIS A 151 11.66 7.84 -12.38
CA HIS A 151 12.10 9.21 -12.58
C HIS A 151 12.76 9.80 -11.33
N ALA A 152 12.15 9.61 -10.15
CA ALA A 152 12.70 10.07 -8.88
C ALA A 152 14.05 9.40 -8.54
N ALA A 153 14.16 8.09 -8.74
CA ALA A 153 15.41 7.34 -8.57
C ALA A 153 16.54 7.90 -9.45
N ARG A 154 16.24 8.18 -10.73
CA ARG A 154 17.21 8.79 -11.65
C ARG A 154 17.68 10.17 -11.17
N LEU A 155 16.76 11.01 -10.71
CA LEU A 155 17.10 12.34 -10.18
C LEU A 155 17.94 12.24 -8.90
N GLN A 156 17.62 11.30 -8.01
CA GLN A 156 18.42 11.04 -6.82
C GLN A 156 19.85 10.61 -7.18
N GLY A 157 20.02 9.67 -8.12
CA GLY A 157 21.35 9.26 -8.59
C GLY A 157 22.16 10.42 -9.18
N ILE A 158 21.54 11.30 -9.97
CA ILE A 158 22.20 12.51 -10.50
C ILE A 158 22.64 13.45 -9.36
N ARG A 159 21.78 13.64 -8.35
CA ARG A 159 22.08 14.48 -7.19
C ARG A 159 23.25 13.91 -6.36
N GLU A 160 23.27 12.60 -6.15
CA GLU A 160 24.34 11.91 -5.43
C GLU A 160 25.67 12.00 -6.18
N ASP A 161 25.67 11.78 -7.50
CA ASP A 161 26.85 11.94 -8.37
C ASP A 161 27.38 13.38 -8.36
N TYR A 162 26.50 14.37 -8.34
CA TYR A 162 26.88 15.78 -8.27
C TYR A 162 27.50 16.14 -6.91
N ALA A 163 26.90 15.66 -5.81
CA ALA A 163 27.44 15.83 -4.47
C ALA A 163 28.81 15.15 -4.31
N ALA A 164 28.98 13.94 -4.85
CA ALA A 164 30.26 13.22 -4.83
C ALA A 164 31.40 13.95 -5.55
N LYS A 165 31.07 14.80 -6.55
CA LYS A 165 32.03 15.64 -7.28
C LYS A 165 32.31 16.99 -6.60
N GLY A 166 31.81 17.20 -5.38
CA GLY A 166 32.00 18.45 -4.62
C GLY A 166 31.13 19.61 -5.07
N GLY A 167 30.05 19.33 -5.81
CA GLY A 167 29.08 20.35 -6.18
C GLY A 167 28.25 20.81 -4.96
N PRO A 168 27.90 22.11 -4.85
CA PRO A 168 27.03 22.59 -3.79
C PRO A 168 25.64 21.97 -3.90
N ILE A 169 25.18 21.26 -2.87
CA ILE A 169 23.82 20.70 -2.85
C ILE A 169 22.84 21.87 -2.96
N PRO A 170 22.04 21.98 -4.03
CA PRO A 170 21.03 23.03 -4.12
C PRO A 170 19.96 22.78 -3.04
N ALA A 171 19.61 23.86 -2.33
CA ALA A 171 18.60 23.88 -1.27
C ALA A 171 17.19 23.66 -1.83
#